data_AF-Q8ERW9-F1
#
_entry.id   AF-Q8ERW9-F1
#
_cell.length_a   1.000
_cell.length_b   1.000
_cell.length_c   1.000
_cell.angle_alpha   90.00
_cell.angle_beta   90.00
_cell.angle_gamma   90.00
#
_symmetry.space_group_name_H-M   'P 1'
#
loop_
_entity.id
_entity.type
_entity.pdbx_description
1 polymer ?
#
loop_
_entity_poly.entity_id
_entity_poly.type
_entity_poly.pdbx_seq_one_letter_code
_entity_poly.pdbx_strand_id
1 'polypeptide(L)'
;MRYITEENTKIASRYLFLSMAIIVIRQDIKYHDEGPFKIKEIYLQMLSEMEMEAVRERKQIIRTMRINQLSVLPLTKDDSFSNFLFICQGKEEKKSYFNPAIRKKVEKLLQELMFKSLYRLQNEEASSNV
;
A
#
# COMPACT_ATOMS: atom_id res chain seq x y z
N MET A 1 -28.38 -2.70 4.13
CA MET A 1 -27.87 -3.43 2.94
C MET A 1 -26.49 -2.87 2.60
N ARG A 2 -25.49 -3.71 2.29
CA ARG A 2 -24.20 -3.22 1.77
C ARG A 2 -24.41 -2.82 0.30
N TYR A 3 -24.15 -1.56 -0.02
CA TYR A 3 -24.37 -1.03 -1.37
C TYR A 3 -23.20 -1.36 -2.31
N ILE A 4 -22.04 -1.67 -1.73
CA ILE A 4 -20.83 -2.06 -2.41
C ILE A 4 -20.59 -3.55 -2.15
N THR A 5 -20.25 -4.31 -3.19
CA THR A 5 -19.95 -5.74 -3.05
C THR A 5 -18.74 -5.97 -2.15
N GLU A 6 -18.63 -7.17 -1.58
CA GLU A 6 -17.47 -7.52 -0.77
C GLU A 6 -16.17 -7.46 -1.60
N GLU A 7 -16.23 -7.88 -2.86
CA GLU A 7 -15.10 -7.83 -3.77
C GLU A 7 -14.64 -6.40 -4.05
N ASN A 8 -15.56 -5.50 -4.39
CA ASN A 8 -15.22 -4.08 -4.58
C ASN A 8 -14.70 -3.46 -3.28
N THR A 9 -15.25 -3.85 -2.13
CA THR A 9 -14.74 -3.43 -0.83
C THR A 9 -13.29 -3.89 -0.60
N LYS A 10 -12.94 -5.11 -1.00
CA LYS A 10 -11.56 -5.65 -0.91
C LYS A 10 -10.61 -4.88 -1.81
N ILE A 11 -11.00 -4.63 -3.07
CA ILE A 11 -10.21 -3.87 -4.04
C ILE A 11 -9.93 -2.45 -3.52
N ALA A 12 -10.97 -1.72 -3.11
CA ALA A 12 -10.83 -0.37 -2.56
C ALA A 12 -10.02 -0.33 -1.26
N SER A 13 -10.21 -1.31 -0.37
CA SER A 13 -9.42 -1.41 0.86
C SER A 13 -7.95 -1.67 0.56
N ARG A 14 -7.64 -2.57 -0.39
CA ARG A 14 -6.25 -2.84 -0.80
C ARG A 14 -5.61 -1.61 -1.40
N TYR A 15 -6.31 -0.90 -2.29
CA TYR A 15 -5.85 0.39 -2.81
C TYR A 15 -5.52 1.39 -1.69
N LEU A 16 -6.42 1.54 -0.73
CA LEU A 16 -6.27 2.48 0.39
C LEU A 16 -5.01 2.17 1.21
N PHE A 17 -4.88 0.94 1.70
CA PHE A 17 -3.77 0.57 2.58
C PHE A 17 -2.43 0.51 1.82
N LEU A 18 -2.44 0.09 0.55
CA LEU A 18 -1.23 0.12 -0.28
C LEU A 18 -0.77 1.55 -0.55
N SER A 19 -1.70 2.49 -0.75
CA SER A 19 -1.38 3.91 -0.87
C SER A 19 -0.71 4.46 0.41
N MET A 20 -1.16 4.03 1.59
CA MET A 20 -0.52 4.38 2.86
C MET A 20 0.86 3.73 3.02
N ALA A 21 1.01 2.47 2.64
CA ALA A 21 2.29 1.76 2.69
C ALA A 21 3.36 2.46 1.82
N ILE A 22 2.98 2.92 0.62
CA ILE A 22 3.89 3.69 -0.26
C ILE A 22 4.37 4.98 0.42
N ILE A 23 3.49 5.69 1.14
CA ILE A 23 3.88 6.90 1.86
C ILE A 23 4.91 6.57 2.95
N VAL A 24 4.69 5.50 3.72
CA VAL A 24 5.62 5.04 4.76
C VAL A 24 6.97 4.67 4.14
N ILE A 25 6.99 3.84 3.09
CA ILE A 25 8.24 3.42 2.44
C ILE A 25 9.06 4.63 1.96
N ARG A 26 8.41 5.60 1.31
CA ARG A 26 9.10 6.83 0.84
C ARG A 26 9.65 7.66 1.98
N GLN A 27 8.91 7.73 3.07
CA GLN A 27 9.33 8.44 4.27
C GLN A 27 10.53 7.73 4.92
N ASP A 28 10.52 6.40 4.97
CA ASP A 28 11.63 5.59 5.47
C ASP A 28 12.87 5.72 4.59
N ILE A 29 12.73 5.72 3.26
CA ILE A 29 13.82 5.99 2.32
C ILE A 29 14.46 7.35 2.61
N LYS A 30 13.63 8.40 2.79
CA LYS A 30 14.12 9.74 3.10
C LYS A 30 14.87 9.78 4.44
N TYR A 31 14.31 9.21 5.50
CA TYR A 31 14.95 9.19 6.81
C TYR A 31 16.19 8.30 6.85
N HIS A 32 16.24 7.27 6.03
CA HIS A 32 17.42 6.42 5.89
C HIS A 32 18.59 7.15 5.25
N ASP A 33 18.31 7.98 4.24
CA ASP A 33 19.32 8.82 3.60
C ASP A 33 19.94 9.82 4.61
N GLU A 34 19.09 10.45 5.43
CA GLU A 34 19.49 11.42 6.46
C GLU A 34 20.05 10.76 7.75
N GLY A 35 19.83 9.45 7.95
CA GLY A 35 20.08 8.76 9.21
C GLY A 35 21.51 8.22 9.40
N PRO A 36 21.90 7.86 10.64
CA PRO A 36 23.23 7.36 11.00
C PRO A 36 23.42 5.85 10.71
N PHE A 37 22.96 5.39 9.54
CA PHE A 37 23.06 3.99 9.14
C PHE A 37 24.45 3.68 8.58
N LYS A 38 25.08 2.59 9.06
CA LYS A 38 26.44 2.17 8.64
C LYS A 38 26.47 1.54 7.24
N ILE A 39 25.40 0.83 6.85
CA ILE A 39 25.33 0.09 5.59
C ILE A 39 24.09 0.59 4.84
N LYS A 40 24.20 1.75 4.19
CA LYS A 40 23.01 2.41 3.63
C LYS A 40 22.43 1.68 2.42
N GLU A 41 23.30 1.23 1.53
CA GLU A 41 22.93 0.72 0.21
C GLU A 41 21.97 -0.47 0.27
N ILE A 42 22.25 -1.46 1.13
CA ILE A 42 21.45 -2.70 1.20
C ILE A 42 20.00 -2.41 1.57
N TYR A 43 19.77 -1.55 2.57
CA TYR A 43 18.42 -1.19 2.99
C TYR A 43 17.72 -0.31 1.93
N LEU A 44 18.44 0.62 1.32
CA LEU A 44 17.89 1.46 0.25
C LEU A 44 17.46 0.64 -0.96
N GLN A 45 18.25 -0.35 -1.36
CA GLN A 45 17.91 -1.25 -2.46
C GLN A 45 16.63 -2.02 -2.15
N MET A 46 16.52 -2.60 -0.95
CA MET A 46 15.30 -3.31 -0.53
C MET A 46 14.08 -2.38 -0.49
N LEU A 47 14.21 -1.20 0.12
CA LEU A 47 13.11 -0.22 0.21
C LEU A 47 12.68 0.30 -1.17
N SER A 48 13.63 0.53 -2.07
CA SER A 48 13.36 0.95 -3.45
C SER A 48 12.58 -0.13 -4.21
N GLU A 49 12.95 -1.40 -4.04
CA GLU A 49 12.19 -2.51 -4.63
C GLU A 49 10.80 -2.67 -4.03
N MET A 50 10.66 -2.52 -2.72
CA MET A 50 9.34 -2.49 -2.06
C MET A 50 8.47 -1.36 -2.63
N GLU A 51 9.03 -0.17 -2.84
CA GLU A 51 8.30 0.95 -3.46
C GLU A 51 7.87 0.61 -4.89
N MET A 52 8.78 0.08 -5.71
CA MET A 52 8.49 -0.28 -7.10
C MET A 52 7.37 -1.32 -7.21
N GLU A 53 7.43 -2.38 -6.39
CA GLU A 53 6.37 -3.40 -6.34
C GLU A 53 5.05 -2.81 -5.86
N ALA A 54 5.05 -1.99 -4.81
CA ALA A 54 3.84 -1.37 -4.29
C ALA A 54 3.20 -0.43 -5.32
N VAL A 55 4.01 0.39 -6.02
CA VAL A 55 3.53 1.30 -7.07
C VAL A 55 2.98 0.50 -8.26
N ARG A 56 3.64 -0.60 -8.65
CA ARG A 56 3.18 -1.48 -9.72
C ARG A 56 1.82 -2.11 -9.39
N GLU A 57 1.70 -2.71 -8.21
CA GLU A 57 0.46 -3.31 -7.72
C GLU A 57 -0.66 -2.26 -7.62
N ARG A 58 -0.36 -1.07 -7.08
CA ARG A 58 -1.33 0.04 -6.99
C ARG A 58 -1.82 0.49 -8.37
N LYS A 59 -0.94 0.57 -9.37
CA LYS A 59 -1.32 0.89 -10.76
C LYS A 59 -2.29 -0.15 -11.34
N GLN A 60 -2.06 -1.43 -11.07
CA GLN A 60 -2.98 -2.51 -11.49
C GLN A 60 -4.35 -2.35 -10.81
N ILE A 61 -4.36 -2.12 -9.49
CA ILE A 61 -5.61 -1.91 -8.74
C ILE A 61 -6.38 -0.70 -9.26
N ILE A 62 -5.71 0.42 -9.57
CA ILE A 62 -6.38 1.61 -10.15
C ILE A 62 -7.09 1.27 -11.46
N ARG A 63 -6.50 0.42 -12.32
CA ARG A 63 -7.15 -0.03 -13.56
C ARG A 63 -8.43 -0.80 -13.26
N THR A 64 -8.38 -1.74 -12.32
CA THR A 64 -9.55 -2.50 -11.87
C THR A 64 -10.62 -1.59 -11.25
N MET A 65 -10.21 -0.62 -10.43
CA MET A 65 -11.12 0.36 -9.83
C MET A 65 -11.86 1.17 -10.90
N ARG A 66 -11.17 1.59 -11.98
CA ARG A 66 -11.80 2.32 -13.09
C ARG A 66 -12.85 1.47 -13.81
N ILE A 67 -12.54 0.20 -14.10
CA ILE A 67 -13.48 -0.74 -14.73
C ILE A 67 -14.73 -0.90 -13.86
N ASN A 68 -14.54 -1.01 -12.54
CA ASN A 68 -15.63 -1.21 -11.59
C ASN A 68 -16.33 0.10 -11.17
N GLN A 69 -15.93 1.26 -11.73
CA GLN A 69 -16.41 2.59 -11.33
C GLN A 69 -16.31 2.82 -9.82
N LEU A 70 -15.17 2.41 -9.25
CA LEU A 70 -14.87 2.42 -7.82
C LEU A 70 -13.91 3.56 -7.50
N SER A 71 -14.17 4.31 -6.44
CA SER A 71 -13.26 5.32 -5.90
C SER A 71 -13.28 5.33 -4.37
N VAL A 72 -12.21 5.84 -3.77
CA VAL A 72 -12.06 6.01 -2.32
C VAL A 72 -11.60 7.43 -2.05
N LEU A 73 -12.35 8.14 -1.22
CA LEU A 73 -12.05 9.51 -0.81
C LEU A 73 -11.84 9.58 0.71
N PRO A 74 -10.79 10.26 1.20
CA PRO A 74 -10.68 10.57 2.63
C PRO A 74 -11.79 11.56 3.02
N LEU A 75 -12.37 11.38 4.21
CA LEU A 75 -13.40 12.28 4.75
C LEU A 75 -12.85 13.07 5.94
N THR A 76 -12.80 12.43 7.09
CA THR A 76 -12.38 13.04 8.35
C THR A 76 -11.48 12.07 9.10
N LYS A 77 -10.57 12.60 9.90
CA LYS A 77 -9.77 11.83 10.85
C LYS A 77 -9.89 12.47 12.22
N ASP A 78 -9.96 11.63 13.23
CA ASP A 78 -9.80 11.99 14.63
C ASP A 78 -8.69 11.12 15.23
N ASP A 79 -8.43 11.30 16.53
CA ASP A 79 -7.34 10.61 17.23
C ASP A 79 -7.48 9.08 17.20
N SER A 80 -8.72 8.57 17.10
CA SER A 80 -9.04 7.15 17.16
C SER A 80 -9.39 6.53 15.80
N PHE A 81 -10.00 7.30 14.89
CA PHE A 81 -10.56 6.79 13.63
C PHE A 81 -10.20 7.64 12.42
N SER A 82 -10.01 6.97 11.29
CA SER A 82 -9.95 7.58 9.96
C SER A 82 -11.16 7.14 9.13
N ASN A 83 -11.90 8.10 8.60
CA ASN A 83 -13.11 7.89 7.82
C ASN A 83 -12.84 8.07 6.33
N PHE A 84 -13.42 7.17 5.52
CA PHE A 84 -13.31 7.19 4.07
C PHE A 84 -14.69 6.98 3.44
N LEU A 85 -14.91 7.60 2.30
CA LEU A 85 -16.06 7.37 1.44
C LEU A 85 -15.66 6.42 0.33
N PHE A 86 -16.33 5.27 0.26
CA PHE A 86 -16.19 4.33 -0.85
C PHE A 86 -17.34 4.62 -1.80
N ILE A 87 -17.06 4.84 -3.08
CA ILE A 87 -18.06 5.13 -4.10
C ILE A 87 -17.97 4.05 -5.16
N CYS A 88 -19.09 3.40 -5.49
CA CYS A 88 -19.16 2.37 -6.53
C CYS A 88 -20.42 2.59 -7.36
N GLN A 89 -20.28 2.91 -8.65
CA GLN A 89 -21.42 3.10 -9.57
C GLN A 89 -22.48 4.10 -9.01
N GLY A 90 -22.02 5.21 -8.44
CA GLY A 90 -22.88 6.25 -7.84
C GLY A 90 -23.45 5.91 -6.44
N LYS A 91 -23.17 4.71 -5.91
CA LYS A 91 -23.54 4.35 -4.54
C LYS A 91 -22.41 4.64 -3.57
N GLU A 92 -22.75 5.23 -2.44
CA GLU A 92 -21.80 5.65 -1.42
C GLU A 92 -21.86 4.75 -0.17
N GLU A 93 -20.69 4.43 0.37
CA GLU A 93 -20.55 3.73 1.64
C GLU A 93 -19.44 4.36 2.48
N LYS A 94 -19.81 4.91 3.64
CA LYS A 94 -18.84 5.44 4.61
C LYS A 94 -18.21 4.28 5.38
N LYS A 95 -16.89 4.28 5.48
CA LYS A 95 -16.11 3.33 6.29
C LYS A 95 -15.24 4.07 7.30
N SER A 96 -15.39 3.68 8.56
CA SER A 96 -14.54 4.13 9.66
C SER A 96 -13.54 3.03 10.01
N TYR A 97 -12.26 3.37 10.04
CA TYR A 97 -11.20 2.45 10.44
C TYR A 97 -10.56 2.95 11.72
N PHE A 98 -10.44 2.06 12.71
CA PHE A 98 -9.69 2.33 13.92
C PHE A 98 -8.20 2.48 13.58
N ASN A 99 -7.57 3.57 13.99
CA ASN A 99 -6.20 3.92 13.59
C ASN A 99 -5.18 2.80 13.90
N PRO A 100 -5.21 2.14 15.07
CA PRO A 100 -4.39 0.95 15.32
C PRO A 100 -4.62 -0.22 14.35
N ALA A 101 -5.85 -0.41 13.86
CA ALA A 101 -6.14 -1.45 12.87
C ALA A 101 -5.59 -1.09 11.48
N ILE A 102 -5.60 0.20 11.10
CA ILE A 102 -4.93 0.69 9.89
C ILE A 102 -3.43 0.38 9.99
N ARG A 103 -2.81 0.75 11.12
CA ARG A 103 -1.37 0.49 11.35
C ARG A 103 -1.03 -0.99 11.17
N LYS A 104 -1.77 -1.90 11.83
CA LYS A 104 -1.56 -3.35 11.67
C LYS A 104 -1.71 -3.82 10.22
N LYS A 105 -2.65 -3.26 9.45
CA LYS A 105 -2.84 -3.60 8.03
C LYS A 105 -1.69 -3.10 7.16
N VAL A 106 -1.20 -1.90 7.43
CA VAL A 106 -0.03 -1.33 6.74
C VAL A 106 1.24 -2.12 7.09
N GLU A 107 1.46 -2.46 8.36
CA GLU A 107 2.58 -3.31 8.78
C GLU A 107 2.61 -4.66 8.05
N LYS A 108 1.46 -5.34 7.97
CA LYS A 108 1.34 -6.60 7.22
C LYS A 108 1.67 -6.41 5.74
N LEU A 109 1.21 -5.30 5.15
CA LEU A 109 1.52 -4.92 3.77
C LEU A 109 3.02 -4.70 3.54
N LEU A 110 3.69 -4.04 4.48
CA LEU A 110 5.14 -3.83 4.43
C LEU A 110 5.89 -5.15 4.51
N GLN A 111 5.46 -6.08 5.37
CA GLN A 111 6.02 -7.44 5.42
C GLN A 111 5.85 -8.18 4.09
N GLU A 112 4.64 -8.15 3.51
CA GLU A 112 4.38 -8.75 2.19
C GLU A 112 5.29 -8.17 1.10
N LEU A 113 5.46 -6.85 1.07
CA LEU A 113 6.34 -6.17 0.11
C LEU A 113 7.82 -6.52 0.33
N MET A 114 8.27 -6.60 1.58
CA MET A 114 9.63 -6.99 1.94
C MET A 114 9.96 -8.40 1.46
N PHE A 115 9.06 -9.36 1.65
CA PHE A 115 9.27 -10.72 1.15
C PHE A 115 9.32 -10.76 -0.39
N LYS A 116 8.44 -10.01 -1.07
CA LYS A 116 8.45 -9.91 -2.54
C LYS A 116 9.75 -9.29 -3.06
N SER A 117 10.23 -8.21 -2.43
CA SER A 117 11.46 -7.53 -2.84
C SER A 117 12.68 -8.42 -2.65
N LEU A 118 12.81 -9.10 -1.50
CA LEU A 118 13.92 -10.03 -1.25
C LEU A 118 13.92 -11.19 -2.24
N TYR A 119 12.76 -11.77 -2.52
CA TYR A 119 12.64 -12.84 -3.51
C TYR A 119 13.04 -12.37 -4.92
N ARG A 120 12.65 -11.15 -5.32
CA ARG A 120 13.06 -10.57 -6.61
C ARG A 120 14.58 -10.41 -6.69
N LEU A 121 15.19 -9.79 -5.69
CA LEU A 121 16.64 -9.52 -5.67
C LEU A 121 17.45 -10.82 -5.79
N GLN A 122 17.04 -11.89 -5.10
CA GLN A 122 17.67 -13.21 -5.21
C GLN A 122 17.60 -13.80 -6.63
N ASN A 123 16.48 -13.61 -7.33
CA ASN A 123 16.29 -14.16 -8.67
C ASN A 123 17.01 -13.35 -9.76
N GLU A 124 17.18 -12.05 -9.56
CA GLU A 124 17.94 -11.17 -10.47
C GLU A 124 19.45 -11.44 -10.38
N GLU A 125 19.97 -11.73 -9.19
CA GLU A 125 21.35 -12.23 -9.00
C GLU A 125 21.56 -13.60 -9.67
N ALA A 126 20.58 -14.51 -9.60
CA ALA A 126 20.67 -15.81 -10.26
C ALA A 126 20.64 -15.69 -11.80
N SER A 127 19.95 -14.70 -12.35
CA SER A 127 19.83 -14.46 -13.79
C SER A 127 21.02 -13.69 -14.37
N SER A 128 21.76 -12.95 -13.55
CA SER A 128 22.95 -12.18 -13.97
C SER A 128 24.25 -13.00 -13.97
N ASN A 129 24.20 -14.22 -13.39
CA ASN A 129 25.32 -15.16 -13.30
C ASN A 129 25.24 -16.31 -14.33
N VAL A 130 24.36 -16.17 -15.34
CA VAL A 130 24.18 -17.08 -16.49
C VAL A 130 24.42 -16.30 -17.77
#